data_AF-A0A5C5YG53-F1
#
_entry.id   AF-A0A5C5YG53-F1
#
_cell.length_a   1.000
_cell.length_b   1.000
_cell.length_c   1.000
_cell.angle_alpha   90.00
_cell.angle_beta   90.00
_cell.angle_gamma   90.00
#
_symmetry.space_group_name_H-M   'P 1'
#
loop_
_entity.id
_entity.type
_entity.pdbx_description
1 polymer ?
#
loop_
_entity_poly.entity_id
_entity_poly.type
_entity_poly.pdbx_seq_one_letter_code
_entity_poly.pdbx_strand_id
1 'polypeptide(L)'
;MKRKIRFTIRGTLLLTALIAILLAVFANRLRARQTALRTVAEVGGIYSASGTSEPKWIQRFFDDDDYFRNIRTLHLGPSTGNSDANRPAGDAELMAVIRSLPDPSSLVRLNLYASMVSDRGLACLEALPNLESLELNKTLVTDAGLQRIAPCTQLRTLDLANTSIGDRGLPSLAWLHRLESLDLGSTSVTETGLRHLIRLPALNRLDLAGIPFLGGGLIYLKDLPNLETLILDDTVFGSKGGAAYCLPRYASEFLSLRELSLEDTPITDSDLQYMQQFPVLEKLILDGTAVTDDGLLHFQKMTNLKVVSLKSTRVTSEAATKLQGMLPACTIFTE
;
A
#
# COMPACT_ATOMS: atom_id res chain seq x y z
N MET A 1 54.57 26.95 21.30
CA MET A 1 54.01 27.15 22.66
C MET A 1 52.95 26.09 22.96
N LYS A 2 52.94 25.45 24.15
CA LYS A 2 51.84 24.57 24.57
C LYS A 2 50.84 25.35 25.44
N ARG A 3 49.61 25.58 24.98
CA ARG A 3 48.53 26.18 25.81
C ARG A 3 48.12 25.14 26.88
N LYS A 4 48.55 25.33 28.13
CA LYS A 4 48.04 24.55 29.27
C LYS A 4 46.59 24.99 29.58
N ILE A 5 45.62 24.11 29.30
CA ILE A 5 44.22 24.32 29.68
C ILE A 5 44.14 24.28 31.21
N ARG A 6 43.75 25.39 31.85
CA ARG A 6 43.49 25.46 33.30
C ARG A 6 42.03 25.11 33.56
N PHE A 7 41.76 23.85 33.91
CA PHE A 7 40.46 23.48 34.45
C PHE A 7 40.29 24.07 35.86
N THR A 8 39.19 24.78 36.08
CA THR A 8 38.79 25.24 37.43
C THR A 8 37.86 24.19 38.07
N ILE A 9 37.79 24.16 39.40
CA ILE A 9 36.89 23.23 40.13
C ILE A 9 35.43 23.41 39.70
N ARG A 10 35.01 24.67 39.41
CA ARG A 10 33.68 24.95 38.84
C ARG A 10 33.52 24.35 37.43
N GLY A 11 34.55 24.45 36.58
CA GLY A 11 34.55 23.86 35.25
C GLY A 11 34.50 22.34 35.26
N THR A 12 35.21 21.67 36.18
CA THR A 12 35.15 20.20 36.31
C THR A 12 33.80 19.74 36.86
N LEU A 13 33.23 20.43 37.85
CA LEU A 13 31.88 20.12 38.37
C LEU A 13 30.77 20.31 37.33
N LEU A 14 30.84 21.38 36.51
CA LEU A 14 29.91 21.59 35.41
C LEU A 14 30.05 20.51 34.33
N LEU A 15 31.28 20.09 34.02
CA LEU A 15 31.53 19.02 33.06
C LEU A 15 31.02 17.66 33.56
N THR A 16 31.24 17.30 34.83
CA THR A 16 30.70 16.05 35.39
C THR A 16 29.18 16.07 35.49
N ALA A 17 28.56 17.21 35.82
CA ALA A 17 27.10 17.35 35.81
C ALA A 17 26.54 17.19 34.38
N LEU A 18 27.15 17.80 33.37
CA LEU A 18 26.75 17.64 31.96
C LEU A 18 26.88 16.18 31.50
N ILE A 19 27.97 15.50 31.84
CA ILE A 19 28.17 14.07 31.52
C ILE A 19 27.11 13.21 32.22
N ALA A 20 26.81 13.46 33.50
CA ALA A 20 25.78 12.74 34.23
C ALA A 20 24.38 12.94 33.64
N ILE A 21 24.04 14.15 33.19
CA ILE A 21 22.78 14.44 32.50
C ILE A 21 22.71 13.71 31.16
N LEU A 22 23.78 13.72 30.36
CA LEU A 22 23.85 13.00 29.08
C LEU A 22 23.69 11.48 29.28
N LEU A 23 24.36 10.90 30.29
CA LEU A 23 24.23 9.49 30.65
C LEU A 23 22.82 9.15 31.16
N ALA A 24 22.18 10.04 31.91
CA ALA A 24 20.80 9.84 32.39
C ALA A 24 19.78 9.88 31.23
N VAL A 25 19.92 10.84 30.30
CA VAL A 25 19.08 10.92 29.08
C VAL A 25 19.30 9.68 28.20
N PHE A 26 20.54 9.24 28.04
CA PHE A 26 20.90 8.03 27.30
C PHE A 26 20.28 6.77 27.93
N ALA A 27 20.49 6.56 29.23
CA ALA A 27 19.91 5.42 29.96
C ALA A 27 18.37 5.42 29.94
N ASN A 28 17.73 6.60 29.97
CA ASN A 28 16.28 6.70 29.86
C ASN A 28 15.77 6.31 28.46
N ARG A 29 16.47 6.73 27.39
CA ARG A 29 16.17 6.30 26.01
C ARG A 29 16.35 4.79 25.83
N LEU A 30 17.43 4.21 26.36
CA LEU A 30 17.65 2.76 26.33
C LEU A 30 16.51 1.98 27.02
N ARG A 31 16.07 2.42 28.21
CA ARG A 31 14.94 1.80 28.92
C ARG A 31 13.64 1.89 28.13
N ALA A 32 13.29 3.07 27.63
CA ALA A 32 12.09 3.25 26.82
C ALA A 32 12.10 2.36 25.56
N ARG A 33 13.27 2.24 24.90
CA ARG A 33 13.45 1.31 23.78
C ARG A 33 13.25 -0.15 24.20
N GLN A 34 13.88 -0.59 25.29
CA GLN A 34 13.73 -1.96 25.78
C GLN A 34 12.28 -2.30 26.15
N THR A 35 11.52 -1.34 26.70
CA THR A 35 10.07 -1.48 26.89
C THR A 35 9.36 -1.63 25.54
N ALA A 36 9.62 -0.76 24.57
CA ALA A 36 8.99 -0.82 23.25
C ALA A 36 9.22 -2.16 22.53
N LEU A 37 10.46 -2.65 22.52
CA LEU A 37 10.81 -3.93 21.89
C LEU A 37 10.17 -5.12 22.59
N ARG A 38 10.03 -5.07 23.92
CA ARG A 38 9.27 -6.08 24.69
C ARG A 38 7.79 -6.02 24.35
N THR A 39 7.15 -4.85 24.38
CA THR A 39 5.73 -4.71 24.05
C THR A 39 5.42 -5.15 22.62
N VAL A 40 6.30 -4.90 21.65
CA VAL A 40 6.18 -5.44 20.28
C VAL A 40 6.24 -6.98 20.27
N ALA A 41 7.21 -7.58 20.96
CA ALA A 41 7.35 -9.04 21.05
C ALA A 41 6.21 -9.71 21.84
N GLU A 42 5.72 -9.08 22.91
CA GLU A 42 4.60 -9.52 23.75
C GLU A 42 3.28 -9.61 22.98
N VAL A 43 3.09 -8.78 21.96
CA VAL A 43 1.92 -8.84 21.05
C VAL A 43 2.18 -9.65 19.77
N GLY A 44 3.31 -10.37 19.70
CA GLY A 44 3.70 -11.19 18.53
C GLY A 44 4.15 -10.39 17.30
N GLY A 45 4.36 -9.08 17.44
CA GLY A 45 4.67 -8.16 16.35
C GLY A 45 6.10 -8.28 15.83
N ILE A 46 6.28 -7.93 14.56
CA ILE A 46 7.57 -7.87 13.86
C ILE A 46 7.91 -6.40 13.60
N TYR A 47 9.18 -6.02 13.72
CA TYR A 47 9.64 -4.67 13.43
C TYR A 47 10.89 -4.67 12.55
N SER A 48 11.15 -3.53 11.90
CA SER A 48 12.44 -3.23 11.27
C SER A 48 12.86 -1.81 11.64
N ALA A 49 14.12 -1.67 12.03
CA ALA A 49 14.69 -0.42 12.50
C ALA A 49 15.78 0.10 11.55
N SER A 50 15.82 1.42 11.32
CA SER A 50 16.89 2.04 10.53
C SER A 50 17.34 3.39 11.09
N GLY A 51 18.60 3.71 10.85
CA GLY A 51 19.28 4.90 11.38
C GLY A 51 20.77 4.83 11.11
N THR A 52 21.52 5.85 11.55
CA THR A 52 22.99 5.84 11.52
C THR A 52 23.52 4.75 12.47
N SER A 53 24.46 3.94 12.00
CA SER A 53 25.22 3.03 12.87
C SER A 53 26.01 3.79 13.92
N GLU A 54 26.26 3.15 15.06
CA GLU A 54 26.91 3.82 16.18
C GLU A 54 28.40 4.13 15.91
N PRO A 55 28.93 5.21 16.52
CA PRO A 55 30.37 5.41 16.56
C PRO A 55 31.06 4.14 17.05
N LYS A 56 32.02 3.61 16.28
CA LYS A 56 32.65 2.29 16.50
C LYS A 56 33.31 2.05 17.88
N TRP A 57 33.41 3.09 18.72
CA TRP A 57 33.84 2.97 20.11
C TRP A 57 32.72 2.49 21.05
N ILE A 58 31.45 2.72 20.71
CA ILE A 58 30.28 2.33 21.52
C ILE A 58 29.87 0.88 21.24
N GLN A 59 29.95 0.41 19.98
CA GLN A 59 29.70 -0.99 19.55
C GLN A 59 30.54 -2.05 20.30
N ARG A 60 31.55 -1.65 21.09
CA ARG A 60 32.35 -2.54 21.95
C ARG A 60 31.75 -2.79 23.34
N PHE A 61 30.64 -2.14 23.67
CA PHE A 61 29.97 -2.21 24.97
C PHE A 61 28.53 -2.76 24.88
N PHE A 62 28.04 -3.02 23.67
CA PHE A 62 26.68 -3.47 23.39
C PHE A 62 26.71 -4.44 22.20
N ASP A 63 26.31 -5.70 22.42
CA ASP A 63 26.42 -6.79 21.43
C ASP A 63 25.29 -6.81 20.37
N ASP A 64 24.36 -5.86 20.42
CA ASP A 64 23.20 -5.76 19.52
C ASP A 64 23.20 -4.41 18.81
N ASP A 65 23.22 -4.45 17.48
CA ASP A 65 23.47 -3.31 16.58
C ASP A 65 22.19 -2.47 16.34
N ASP A 66 21.02 -2.94 16.81
CA ASP A 66 19.73 -2.26 16.65
C ASP A 66 19.45 -1.19 17.71
N TYR A 67 20.20 -1.11 18.83
CA TYR A 67 19.91 -0.18 19.95
C TYR A 67 19.74 1.31 19.54
N PHE A 68 20.43 1.78 18.49
CA PHE A 68 20.40 3.17 18.03
C PHE A 68 19.40 3.47 16.91
N ARG A 69 18.81 2.44 16.30
CA ARG A 69 18.03 2.58 15.06
C ARG A 69 16.56 2.84 15.38
N ASN A 70 15.94 3.87 14.80
CA ASN A 70 14.52 4.14 15.06
C ASN A 70 13.64 3.05 14.41
N ILE A 71 12.55 2.66 15.07
CA ILE A 71 11.61 1.68 14.52
C ILE A 71 10.86 2.34 13.36
N ARG A 72 11.06 1.81 12.15
CA ARG A 72 10.67 2.44 10.88
C ARG A 72 9.57 1.66 10.18
N THR A 73 9.50 0.36 10.42
CA THR A 73 8.41 -0.53 9.97
C THR A 73 7.95 -1.34 11.17
N LEU A 74 6.63 -1.46 11.35
CA LEU A 74 5.98 -2.25 12.38
C LEU A 74 4.87 -3.07 11.74
N HIS A 75 4.82 -4.37 12.04
CA HIS A 75 3.82 -5.31 11.58
C HIS A 75 3.17 -5.99 12.79
N LEU A 76 1.86 -5.85 12.96
CA LEU A 76 1.05 -6.45 14.02
C LEU A 76 -0.03 -7.40 13.48
N GLY A 77 0.10 -7.85 12.23
CA GLY A 77 -0.73 -8.91 11.67
C GLY A 77 -0.36 -10.32 12.21
N PRO A 78 -1.10 -11.37 11.82
CA PRO A 78 -0.78 -12.75 12.17
C PRO A 78 0.61 -13.19 11.69
N SER A 79 1.58 -13.18 12.60
CA SER A 79 2.93 -13.68 12.34
C SER A 79 2.92 -15.20 12.07
N THR A 80 3.46 -15.62 10.93
CA THR A 80 3.57 -17.04 10.55
C THR A 80 4.56 -17.84 11.41
N GLY A 81 5.24 -17.20 12.36
CA GLY A 81 6.32 -17.79 13.17
C GLY A 81 6.11 -17.80 14.68
N ASN A 82 4.95 -17.39 15.21
CA ASN A 82 4.68 -17.43 16.66
C ASN A 82 3.28 -18.00 16.97
N SER A 83 3.25 -19.29 17.31
CA SER A 83 2.03 -20.05 17.65
C SER A 83 1.32 -19.59 18.93
N ASP A 84 2.02 -18.85 19.79
CA ASP A 84 1.61 -18.68 21.18
C ASP A 84 0.77 -17.40 21.37
N ALA A 85 0.71 -16.56 20.33
CA ALA A 85 -0.20 -15.42 20.24
C ALA A 85 -1.64 -15.91 19.95
N ASN A 86 -2.35 -16.34 21.00
CA ASN A 86 -3.66 -17.01 20.95
C ASN A 86 -4.85 -16.17 20.39
N ARG A 87 -4.58 -14.98 19.83
CA ARG A 87 -5.45 -14.17 18.95
C ARG A 87 -4.60 -13.12 18.20
N PRO A 88 -5.05 -12.60 17.04
CA PRO A 88 -4.43 -11.45 16.41
C PRO A 88 -4.47 -10.20 17.32
N ALA A 89 -3.55 -9.26 17.09
CA ALA A 89 -3.54 -7.97 17.77
C ALA A 89 -4.83 -7.19 17.50
N GLY A 90 -5.33 -6.44 18.49
CA GLY A 90 -6.46 -5.52 18.33
C GLY A 90 -6.11 -4.12 18.84
N ASP A 91 -7.15 -3.31 19.07
CA ASP A 91 -7.01 -1.91 19.49
C ASP A 91 -6.09 -1.73 20.71
N ALA A 92 -6.20 -2.61 21.70
CA ALA A 92 -5.42 -2.52 22.93
C ALA A 92 -3.92 -2.78 22.68
N GLU A 93 -3.60 -3.77 21.86
CA GLU A 93 -2.22 -4.16 21.52
C GLU A 93 -1.56 -3.08 20.66
N LEU A 94 -2.25 -2.57 19.63
CA LEU A 94 -1.79 -1.45 18.82
C LEU A 94 -1.53 -0.20 19.67
N MET A 95 -2.50 0.19 20.49
CA MET A 95 -2.37 1.37 21.36
C MET A 95 -1.25 1.21 22.40
N ALA A 96 -1.00 0.01 22.92
CA ALA A 96 0.11 -0.27 23.83
C ALA A 96 1.47 -0.14 23.13
N VAL A 97 1.62 -0.71 21.93
CA VAL A 97 2.86 -0.59 21.15
C VAL A 97 3.15 0.87 20.80
N ILE A 98 2.21 1.61 20.19
CA ILE A 98 2.45 3.00 19.78
C ILE A 98 2.74 3.92 20.98
N ARG A 99 2.17 3.65 22.17
CA ARG A 99 2.49 4.38 23.41
C ARG A 99 3.84 4.04 24.03
N SER A 100 4.41 2.87 23.71
CA SER A 100 5.72 2.44 24.19
C SER A 100 6.89 2.93 23.31
N LEU A 101 6.62 3.24 22.03
CA LEU A 101 7.63 3.78 21.09
C LEU A 101 8.29 5.06 21.66
N PRO A 102 9.64 5.13 21.75
CA PRO A 102 10.33 6.33 22.25
C PRO A 102 10.20 7.57 21.33
N ASP A 103 9.90 7.33 20.05
CA ASP A 103 9.65 8.35 19.03
C ASP A 103 8.65 7.77 18.00
N PRO A 104 7.33 7.88 18.24
CA PRO A 104 6.31 7.40 17.31
C PRO A 104 6.40 8.08 15.93
N SER A 105 6.88 9.33 15.89
CA SER A 105 7.03 10.09 14.64
C SER A 105 8.09 9.52 13.70
N SER A 106 8.92 8.59 14.17
CA SER A 106 9.92 7.92 13.34
C SER A 106 9.39 6.76 12.49
N LEU A 107 8.17 6.28 12.78
CA LEU A 107 7.54 5.18 12.07
C LEU A 107 7.09 5.63 10.67
N VAL A 108 7.47 4.86 9.65
CA VAL A 108 7.20 5.15 8.23
C VAL A 108 6.23 4.15 7.62
N ARG A 109 6.19 2.91 8.12
CA ARG A 109 5.28 1.86 7.65
C ARG A 109 4.62 1.13 8.82
N LEU A 110 3.30 0.99 8.75
CA LEU A 110 2.48 0.30 9.75
C LEU A 110 1.59 -0.73 9.04
N ASN A 111 1.79 -2.01 9.35
CA ASN A 111 1.04 -3.11 8.78
C ASN A 111 0.19 -3.76 9.87
N LEU A 112 -1.12 -3.79 9.64
CA LEU A 112 -2.15 -4.34 10.52
C LEU A 112 -2.97 -5.43 9.81
N TYR A 113 -2.42 -6.07 8.77
CA TYR A 113 -3.06 -7.13 7.99
C TYR A 113 -3.73 -8.18 8.86
N ALA A 114 -5.01 -8.48 8.59
CA ALA A 114 -5.79 -9.51 9.28
C ALA A 114 -5.77 -9.41 10.82
N SER A 115 -5.60 -8.20 11.36
CA SER A 115 -5.66 -7.90 12.79
C SER A 115 -7.09 -7.55 13.23
N MET A 116 -7.37 -7.66 14.53
CA MET A 116 -8.64 -7.27 15.15
C MET A 116 -8.72 -5.76 15.46
N VAL A 117 -7.96 -4.92 14.76
CA VAL A 117 -8.00 -3.46 14.91
C VAL A 117 -9.30 -2.91 14.31
N SER A 118 -9.92 -1.99 15.05
CA SER A 118 -11.15 -1.29 14.68
C SER A 118 -10.92 0.22 14.53
N ASP A 119 -11.99 0.95 14.19
CA ASP A 119 -12.07 2.41 14.17
C ASP A 119 -11.50 3.10 15.43
N ARG A 120 -11.48 2.39 16.58
CA ARG A 120 -10.94 2.89 17.85
C ARG A 120 -9.41 2.81 17.92
N GLY A 121 -8.81 1.74 17.42
CA GLY A 121 -7.34 1.57 17.39
C GLY A 121 -6.66 2.61 16.50
N LEU A 122 -7.33 3.02 15.42
CA LEU A 122 -6.83 4.08 14.53
C LEU A 122 -6.73 5.46 15.20
N ALA A 123 -7.21 5.64 16.43
CA ALA A 123 -6.98 6.87 17.20
C ALA A 123 -5.49 7.19 17.41
N CYS A 124 -4.58 6.19 17.39
CA CYS A 124 -3.14 6.43 17.53
C CYS A 124 -2.47 7.05 16.28
N LEU A 125 -3.14 7.11 15.12
CA LEU A 125 -2.54 7.63 13.88
C LEU A 125 -2.14 9.11 13.99
N GLU A 126 -2.75 9.88 14.90
CA GLU A 126 -2.35 11.27 15.20
C GLU A 126 -0.90 11.39 15.71
N ALA A 127 -0.33 10.32 16.28
CA ALA A 127 1.06 10.26 16.73
C ALA A 127 2.06 9.90 15.61
N LEU A 128 1.59 9.57 14.41
CA LEU A 128 2.36 8.99 13.31
C LEU A 128 2.40 9.92 12.06
N PRO A 129 2.85 11.18 12.18
CA PRO A 129 2.74 12.18 11.10
C PRO A 129 3.60 11.88 9.87
N ASN A 130 4.63 11.02 10.00
CA ASN A 130 5.54 10.64 8.91
C ASN A 130 5.23 9.25 8.32
N LEU A 131 4.02 8.72 8.54
CA LEU A 131 3.60 7.43 8.01
C LEU A 131 3.42 7.52 6.48
N GLU A 132 4.23 6.78 5.73
CA GLU A 132 4.19 6.69 4.26
C GLU A 132 3.44 5.44 3.75
N SER A 133 3.31 4.38 4.56
CA SER A 133 2.57 3.16 4.21
C SER A 133 1.68 2.68 5.36
N LEU A 134 0.43 2.35 5.06
CA LEU A 134 -0.54 1.82 6.02
C LEU A 134 -1.34 0.67 5.39
N GLU A 135 -1.21 -0.52 5.97
CA GLU A 135 -1.97 -1.71 5.54
C GLU A 135 -3.05 -2.03 6.59
N LEU A 136 -4.32 -1.91 6.21
CA LEU A 136 -5.53 -2.20 7.01
C LEU A 136 -6.37 -3.34 6.41
N ASN A 137 -5.81 -4.07 5.47
CA ASN A 137 -6.47 -5.19 4.80
C ASN A 137 -6.94 -6.27 5.79
N LYS A 138 -8.18 -6.74 5.60
CA LYS A 138 -8.86 -7.73 6.47
C LYS A 138 -9.00 -7.30 7.95
N THR A 139 -9.03 -6.00 8.25
CA THR A 139 -9.28 -5.47 9.61
C THR A 139 -10.77 -5.14 9.85
N LEU A 140 -11.11 -4.78 11.09
CA LEU A 140 -12.47 -4.39 11.51
C LEU A 140 -12.75 -2.88 11.33
N VAL A 141 -12.06 -2.23 10.39
CA VAL A 141 -12.17 -0.80 10.10
C VAL A 141 -13.37 -0.51 9.18
N THR A 142 -14.03 0.62 9.41
CA THR A 142 -15.20 1.11 8.68
C THR A 142 -15.02 2.56 8.20
N ASP A 143 -16.03 3.10 7.52
CA ASP A 143 -16.13 4.53 7.17
C ASP A 143 -15.88 5.50 8.33
N ALA A 144 -16.15 5.09 9.58
CA ALA A 144 -15.92 5.92 10.77
C ALA A 144 -14.44 5.93 11.21
N GLY A 145 -13.74 4.81 11.05
CA GLY A 145 -12.29 4.71 11.29
C GLY A 145 -11.48 5.42 10.22
N LEU A 146 -11.92 5.40 8.96
CA LEU A 146 -11.20 6.03 7.86
C LEU A 146 -11.04 7.55 8.02
N GLN A 147 -11.91 8.21 8.81
CA GLN A 147 -11.76 9.62 9.19
C GLN A 147 -10.50 9.88 10.05
N ARG A 148 -9.94 8.86 10.71
CA ARG A 148 -8.76 8.96 11.58
C ARG A 148 -7.43 9.02 10.83
N ILE A 149 -7.40 8.68 9.53
CA ILE A 149 -6.15 8.69 8.74
C ILE A 149 -5.76 10.10 8.27
N ALA A 150 -6.66 11.09 8.37
CA ALA A 150 -6.45 12.45 7.86
C ALA A 150 -5.15 13.17 8.35
N PRO A 151 -4.61 12.92 9.56
CA PRO A 151 -3.31 13.46 9.97
C PRO A 151 -2.11 12.92 9.18
N CYS A 152 -2.21 11.71 8.59
CA CYS A 152 -1.13 11.01 7.89
C CYS A 152 -0.89 11.58 6.47
N THR A 153 -0.66 12.89 6.36
CA THR A 153 -0.49 13.60 5.07
C THR A 153 0.72 13.17 4.22
N GLN A 154 1.58 12.29 4.76
CA GLN A 154 2.74 11.72 4.07
C GLN A 154 2.46 10.37 3.40
N LEU A 155 1.25 9.82 3.60
CA LEU A 155 0.88 8.46 3.23
C LEU A 155 0.77 8.30 1.71
N ARG A 156 1.58 7.38 1.16
CA ARG A 156 1.70 7.03 -0.26
C ARG A 156 0.98 5.73 -0.62
N THR A 157 1.02 4.75 0.28
CA THR A 157 0.40 3.44 0.07
C THR A 157 -0.63 3.19 1.15
N LEU A 158 -1.89 3.08 0.77
CA LEU A 158 -3.01 2.73 1.64
C LEU A 158 -3.68 1.47 1.12
N ASP A 159 -3.66 0.41 1.92
CA ASP A 159 -4.40 -0.82 1.63
C ASP A 159 -5.61 -0.94 2.58
N LEU A 160 -6.80 -1.00 1.98
CA LEU A 160 -8.09 -1.14 2.66
C LEU A 160 -8.82 -2.43 2.25
N ALA A 161 -8.15 -3.38 1.57
CA ALA A 161 -8.79 -4.52 0.96
C ALA A 161 -9.54 -5.40 2.00
N ASN A 162 -10.70 -5.95 1.61
CA ASN A 162 -11.51 -6.84 2.45
C ASN A 162 -11.93 -6.18 3.80
N THR A 163 -12.23 -4.87 3.79
CA THR A 163 -12.76 -4.12 4.96
C THR A 163 -14.22 -3.67 4.75
N SER A 164 -14.89 -3.26 5.83
CA SER A 164 -16.27 -2.74 5.79
C SER A 164 -16.35 -1.24 5.46
N ILE A 165 -15.50 -0.78 4.54
CA ILE A 165 -15.47 0.59 4.02
C ILE A 165 -16.36 0.70 2.77
N GLY A 166 -16.99 1.86 2.58
CA GLY A 166 -17.78 2.18 1.40
C GLY A 166 -17.75 3.66 1.04
N ASP A 167 -18.74 4.10 0.27
CA ASP A 167 -18.77 5.43 -0.35
C ASP A 167 -18.76 6.62 0.63
N ARG A 168 -19.10 6.39 1.90
CA ARG A 168 -19.11 7.43 2.95
C ARG A 168 -17.73 7.63 3.58
N GLY A 169 -16.85 6.63 3.55
CA GLY A 169 -15.47 6.73 4.02
C GLY A 169 -14.61 7.55 3.07
N LEU A 170 -14.73 7.32 1.75
CA LEU A 170 -13.84 7.88 0.71
C LEU A 170 -13.60 9.41 0.75
N PRO A 171 -14.57 10.29 1.10
CA PRO A 171 -14.30 11.71 1.30
C PRO A 171 -13.17 12.03 2.29
N SER A 172 -12.88 11.13 3.23
CA SER A 172 -11.78 11.24 4.20
C SER A 172 -10.40 11.17 3.56
N LEU A 173 -10.26 10.45 2.45
CA LEU A 173 -9.00 10.28 1.73
C LEU A 173 -8.49 11.59 1.11
N ALA A 174 -9.38 12.56 0.88
CA ALA A 174 -9.14 13.71 0.01
C ALA A 174 -8.16 14.78 0.54
N TRP A 175 -7.44 14.47 1.63
CA TRP A 175 -6.30 15.23 2.19
C TRP A 175 -4.96 14.52 1.97
N LEU A 176 -4.97 13.24 1.54
CA LEU A 176 -3.79 12.43 1.25
C LEU A 176 -3.24 12.78 -0.13
N HIS A 177 -2.80 14.02 -0.32
CA HIS A 177 -2.31 14.52 -1.61
C HIS A 177 -1.00 13.85 -2.10
N ARG A 178 -0.41 12.97 -1.29
CA ARG A 178 0.77 12.13 -1.61
C ARG A 178 0.40 10.66 -1.86
N LEU A 179 -0.87 10.29 -1.83
CA LEU A 179 -1.30 8.91 -2.06
C LEU A 179 -1.05 8.52 -3.51
N GLU A 180 -0.19 7.53 -3.70
CA GLU A 180 0.28 6.99 -4.98
C GLU A 180 -0.42 5.65 -5.28
N SER A 181 -0.57 4.79 -4.27
CA SER A 181 -1.25 3.49 -4.37
C SER A 181 -2.40 3.39 -3.38
N LEU A 182 -3.59 3.04 -3.87
CA LEU A 182 -4.78 2.78 -3.07
C LEU A 182 -5.39 1.43 -3.46
N ASP A 183 -5.61 0.57 -2.47
CA ASP A 183 -6.34 -0.68 -2.64
C ASP A 183 -7.72 -0.60 -1.95
N LEU A 184 -8.78 -0.87 -2.70
CA LEU A 184 -10.18 -0.95 -2.26
C LEU A 184 -10.81 -2.33 -2.56
N GLY A 185 -10.00 -3.35 -2.86
CA GLY A 185 -10.46 -4.67 -3.29
C GLY A 185 -11.37 -5.35 -2.25
N SER A 186 -12.48 -5.93 -2.70
CA SER A 186 -13.50 -6.58 -1.86
C SER A 186 -14.04 -5.70 -0.72
N THR A 187 -14.11 -4.38 -0.93
CA THR A 187 -14.81 -3.43 -0.04
C THR A 187 -16.26 -3.21 -0.48
N SER A 188 -17.03 -2.44 0.31
CA SER A 188 -18.40 -2.01 -0.03
C SER A 188 -18.44 -0.66 -0.77
N VAL A 189 -17.36 -0.28 -1.46
CA VAL A 189 -17.30 0.89 -2.34
C VAL A 189 -18.10 0.61 -3.62
N THR A 190 -18.82 1.62 -4.11
CA THR A 190 -19.51 1.58 -5.41
C THR A 190 -18.87 2.56 -6.39
N GLU A 191 -19.24 2.43 -7.67
CA GLU A 191 -18.89 3.37 -8.73
C GLU A 191 -19.19 4.84 -8.37
N THR A 192 -20.21 5.08 -7.53
CA THR A 192 -20.61 6.44 -7.14
C THR A 192 -19.72 7.06 -6.07
N GLY A 193 -18.97 6.24 -5.31
CA GLY A 193 -17.95 6.68 -4.37
C GLY A 193 -16.66 7.14 -5.06
N LEU A 194 -16.31 6.53 -6.20
CA LEU A 194 -15.05 6.78 -6.92
C LEU A 194 -14.87 8.25 -7.36
N ARG A 195 -15.96 9.01 -7.50
CA ARG A 195 -15.94 10.48 -7.69
C ARG A 195 -15.14 11.26 -6.64
N HIS A 196 -14.89 10.68 -5.46
CA HIS A 196 -14.10 11.31 -4.40
C HIS A 196 -12.60 11.12 -4.59
N LEU A 197 -12.17 10.12 -5.38
CA LEU A 197 -10.77 9.82 -5.65
C LEU A 197 -10.10 10.87 -6.55
N ILE A 198 -10.86 11.62 -7.36
CA ILE A 198 -10.35 12.71 -8.22
C ILE A 198 -9.61 13.83 -7.45
N ARG A 199 -9.67 13.82 -6.12
CA ARG A 199 -8.95 14.73 -5.21
C ARG A 199 -7.56 14.22 -4.79
N LEU A 200 -7.11 13.09 -5.35
CA LEU A 200 -5.82 12.44 -5.09
C LEU A 200 -4.88 12.63 -6.31
N PRO A 201 -4.19 13.79 -6.42
CA PRO A 201 -3.45 14.14 -7.65
C PRO A 201 -2.23 13.26 -7.91
N ALA A 202 -1.72 12.54 -6.90
CA ALA A 202 -0.57 11.65 -7.01
C ALA A 202 -0.95 10.19 -7.32
N LEU A 203 -2.24 9.84 -7.35
CA LEU A 203 -2.70 8.45 -7.43
C LEU A 203 -2.32 7.85 -8.79
N ASN A 204 -1.46 6.82 -8.76
CA ASN A 204 -0.93 6.12 -9.93
C ASN A 204 -1.33 4.64 -9.98
N ARG A 205 -1.64 4.01 -8.84
CA ARG A 205 -2.20 2.66 -8.76
C ARG A 205 -3.52 2.68 -7.99
N LEU A 206 -4.56 2.15 -8.61
CA LEU A 206 -5.86 1.94 -7.99
C LEU A 206 -6.32 0.50 -8.18
N ASP A 207 -6.56 -0.18 -7.06
CA ASP A 207 -7.13 -1.52 -7.04
C ASP A 207 -8.61 -1.49 -6.62
N LEU A 208 -9.46 -2.11 -7.43
CA LEU A 208 -10.91 -2.21 -7.24
C LEU A 208 -11.40 -3.67 -7.36
N ALA A 209 -10.51 -4.66 -7.20
CA ALA A 209 -10.85 -6.07 -7.42
C ALA A 209 -12.10 -6.50 -6.60
N GLY A 210 -13.04 -7.22 -7.20
CA GLY A 210 -14.22 -7.77 -6.52
C GLY A 210 -15.23 -6.75 -5.97
N ILE A 211 -15.11 -5.44 -6.25
CA ILE A 211 -16.16 -4.47 -5.85
C ILE A 211 -17.36 -4.50 -6.82
N PRO A 212 -18.54 -3.96 -6.42
CA PRO A 212 -19.69 -3.74 -7.32
C PRO A 212 -19.44 -2.70 -8.43
N PHE A 213 -18.61 -3.04 -9.41
CA PHE A 213 -18.27 -2.22 -10.58
C PHE A 213 -19.03 -2.69 -11.83
N LEU A 214 -19.52 -1.74 -12.62
CA LEU A 214 -20.34 -1.94 -13.82
C LEU A 214 -19.88 -1.07 -15.00
N GLY A 215 -18.69 -0.47 -14.92
CA GLY A 215 -18.09 0.42 -15.91
C GLY A 215 -18.50 1.89 -15.81
N GLY A 216 -19.58 2.22 -15.09
CA GLY A 216 -20.03 3.60 -14.88
C GLY A 216 -19.02 4.46 -14.13
N GLY A 217 -18.20 3.86 -13.27
CA GLY A 217 -17.17 4.55 -12.48
C GLY A 217 -16.01 5.13 -13.31
N LEU A 218 -15.79 4.63 -14.54
CA LEU A 218 -14.73 5.10 -15.44
C LEU A 218 -14.82 6.61 -15.76
N ILE A 219 -16.03 7.19 -15.69
CA ILE A 219 -16.24 8.65 -15.89
C ILE A 219 -15.44 9.50 -14.88
N TYR A 220 -15.15 8.98 -13.69
CA TYR A 220 -14.37 9.67 -12.66
C TYR A 220 -12.88 9.30 -12.74
N LEU A 221 -12.57 8.04 -13.07
CA LEU A 221 -11.19 7.55 -13.06
C LEU A 221 -10.35 8.10 -14.23
N LYS A 222 -10.97 8.39 -15.37
CA LYS A 222 -10.31 9.00 -16.54
C LYS A 222 -9.70 10.38 -16.26
N ASP A 223 -10.24 11.10 -15.26
CA ASP A 223 -9.80 12.45 -14.89
C ASP A 223 -8.65 12.44 -13.87
N LEU A 224 -8.15 11.26 -13.48
CA LEU A 224 -6.96 11.10 -12.63
C LEU A 224 -5.68 11.27 -13.49
N PRO A 225 -4.89 12.35 -13.29
CA PRO A 225 -3.85 12.76 -14.25
C PRO A 225 -2.61 11.85 -14.27
N ASN A 226 -2.46 10.96 -13.30
CA ASN A 226 -1.28 10.10 -13.11
C ASN A 226 -1.63 8.61 -12.98
N LEU A 227 -2.89 8.20 -13.22
CA LEU A 227 -3.31 6.80 -13.08
C LEU A 227 -2.61 5.94 -14.14
N GLU A 228 -1.60 5.18 -13.74
CA GLU A 228 -0.84 4.27 -14.62
C GLU A 228 -1.27 2.81 -14.48
N THR A 229 -1.80 2.39 -13.32
CA THR A 229 -2.32 1.03 -13.08
C THR A 229 -3.75 1.05 -12.55
N LEU A 230 -4.66 0.33 -13.23
CA LEU A 230 -6.03 0.10 -12.79
C LEU A 230 -6.32 -1.40 -12.78
N ILE A 231 -6.84 -1.89 -11.65
CA ILE A 231 -7.21 -3.29 -11.47
C ILE A 231 -8.72 -3.40 -11.25
N LEU A 232 -9.37 -4.25 -12.03
CA LEU A 232 -10.81 -4.50 -12.07
C LEU A 232 -11.12 -6.00 -12.00
N ASP A 233 -10.21 -6.79 -11.43
CA ASP A 233 -10.30 -8.25 -11.31
C ASP A 233 -11.54 -8.67 -10.51
N ASP A 234 -12.11 -9.85 -10.72
CA ASP A 234 -13.37 -10.33 -10.09
C ASP A 234 -14.62 -9.41 -10.28
N THR A 235 -14.54 -8.31 -11.04
CA THR A 235 -15.68 -7.38 -11.19
C THR A 235 -16.67 -7.79 -12.28
N VAL A 236 -17.92 -7.29 -12.19
CA VAL A 236 -19.03 -7.60 -13.13
C VAL A 236 -18.93 -6.76 -14.42
N PHE A 237 -17.70 -6.58 -14.92
CA PHE A 237 -17.35 -5.69 -16.01
C PHE A 237 -17.33 -6.43 -17.35
N GLY A 238 -18.35 -6.19 -18.19
CA GLY A 238 -18.42 -6.75 -19.54
C GLY A 238 -19.82 -6.74 -20.16
N SER A 239 -19.99 -7.56 -21.19
CA SER A 239 -21.11 -7.66 -22.15
C SER A 239 -22.55 -7.79 -21.63
N LYS A 240 -22.80 -7.84 -20.30
CA LYS A 240 -24.14 -7.86 -19.68
C LYS A 240 -24.36 -6.81 -18.57
N GLY A 241 -23.35 -6.00 -18.26
CA GLY A 241 -23.48 -4.82 -17.39
C GLY A 241 -23.54 -3.52 -18.19
N GLY A 242 -23.48 -2.38 -17.49
CA GLY A 242 -23.35 -1.06 -18.15
C GLY A 242 -22.05 -0.90 -18.95
N ALA A 243 -21.03 -1.70 -18.61
CA ALA A 243 -19.65 -1.63 -19.10
C ALA A 243 -19.53 -1.73 -20.63
N ALA A 244 -20.44 -2.44 -21.29
CA ALA A 244 -20.54 -2.54 -22.75
C ALA A 244 -20.63 -1.17 -23.47
N TYR A 245 -21.08 -0.12 -22.76
CA TYR A 245 -21.14 1.26 -23.25
C TYR A 245 -20.06 2.18 -22.65
N CYS A 246 -19.27 1.70 -21.69
CA CYS A 246 -18.33 2.52 -20.92
C CYS A 246 -16.89 2.41 -21.45
N LEU A 247 -16.42 1.20 -21.78
CA LEU A 247 -15.14 1.01 -22.49
C LEU A 247 -15.05 1.83 -23.79
N PRO A 248 -15.95 1.65 -24.79
CA PRO A 248 -15.94 2.40 -26.05
C PRO A 248 -16.14 3.91 -25.91
N ARG A 249 -16.46 4.40 -24.71
CA ARG A 249 -16.71 5.82 -24.42
C ARG A 249 -15.52 6.50 -23.77
N TYR A 250 -14.82 5.81 -22.87
CA TYR A 250 -13.79 6.42 -22.00
C TYR A 250 -12.38 5.89 -22.23
N ALA A 251 -12.17 4.74 -22.89
CA ALA A 251 -10.84 4.13 -23.02
C ALA A 251 -9.79 5.06 -23.68
N SER A 252 -10.20 5.88 -24.65
CA SER A 252 -9.35 6.88 -25.30
C SER A 252 -9.07 8.14 -24.45
N GLU A 253 -9.79 8.35 -23.34
CA GLU A 253 -9.53 9.44 -22.39
C GLU A 253 -8.47 9.06 -21.32
N PHE A 254 -8.13 7.77 -21.16
CA PHE A 254 -7.10 7.31 -20.22
C PHE A 254 -5.68 7.54 -20.77
N LEU A 255 -5.23 8.80 -20.76
CA LEU A 255 -3.95 9.21 -21.34
C LEU A 255 -2.70 8.71 -20.60
N SER A 256 -2.83 8.22 -19.36
CA SER A 256 -1.73 7.73 -18.51
C SER A 256 -1.72 6.21 -18.29
N LEU A 257 -2.79 5.49 -18.63
CA LEU A 257 -2.97 4.10 -18.18
C LEU A 257 -2.07 3.11 -18.93
N ARG A 258 -1.07 2.55 -18.23
CA ARG A 258 -0.12 1.56 -18.75
C ARG A 258 -0.53 0.12 -18.44
N GLU A 259 -1.14 -0.12 -17.29
CA GLU A 259 -1.50 -1.44 -16.81
C GLU A 259 -3.00 -1.50 -16.52
N LEU A 260 -3.67 -2.46 -17.17
CA LEU A 260 -5.07 -2.78 -16.94
C LEU A 260 -5.19 -4.28 -16.61
N SER A 261 -5.77 -4.58 -15.45
CA SER A 261 -6.09 -5.94 -15.03
C SER A 261 -7.60 -6.17 -15.05
N LEU A 262 -7.98 -7.32 -15.61
CA LEU A 262 -9.35 -7.77 -15.86
C LEU A 262 -9.47 -9.29 -15.56
N GLU A 263 -8.70 -9.80 -14.60
CA GLU A 263 -8.66 -11.22 -14.22
C GLU A 263 -10.03 -11.69 -13.69
N ASP A 264 -10.47 -12.88 -14.12
CA ASP A 264 -11.78 -13.49 -13.83
C ASP A 264 -13.03 -12.64 -14.16
N THR A 265 -12.88 -11.56 -14.96
CA THR A 265 -13.99 -10.73 -15.43
C THR A 265 -14.77 -11.37 -16.61
N PRO A 266 -16.05 -11.02 -16.82
CA PRO A 266 -16.85 -11.51 -17.96
C PRO A 266 -16.51 -10.85 -19.31
N ILE A 267 -15.24 -10.51 -19.53
CA ILE A 267 -14.69 -9.95 -20.76
C ILE A 267 -14.59 -11.02 -21.86
N THR A 268 -15.02 -10.66 -23.06
CA THR A 268 -15.08 -11.52 -24.25
C THR A 268 -14.26 -10.95 -25.41
N ASP A 269 -14.11 -11.74 -26.47
CA ASP A 269 -13.53 -11.33 -27.75
C ASP A 269 -14.14 -10.01 -28.28
N SER A 270 -15.46 -9.83 -28.08
CA SER A 270 -16.19 -8.63 -28.49
C SER A 270 -15.87 -7.37 -27.68
N ASP A 271 -15.31 -7.52 -26.47
CA ASP A 271 -14.89 -6.40 -25.62
C ASP A 271 -13.44 -5.97 -25.93
N LEU A 272 -12.60 -6.91 -26.43
CA LEU A 272 -11.22 -6.64 -26.85
C LEU A 272 -11.12 -5.61 -27.98
N GLN A 273 -12.16 -5.47 -28.81
CA GLN A 273 -12.23 -4.41 -29.82
C GLN A 273 -12.18 -2.99 -29.23
N TYR A 274 -12.38 -2.80 -27.93
CA TYR A 274 -12.27 -1.50 -27.28
C TYR A 274 -10.90 -1.28 -26.62
N MET A 275 -10.14 -2.36 -26.35
CA MET A 275 -8.82 -2.25 -25.73
C MET A 275 -7.81 -1.53 -26.64
N GLN A 276 -7.98 -1.62 -27.97
CA GLN A 276 -7.22 -0.83 -28.96
C GLN A 276 -7.38 0.69 -28.82
N GLN A 277 -8.29 1.19 -27.99
CA GLN A 277 -8.52 2.63 -27.78
C GLN A 277 -7.64 3.23 -26.67
N PHE A 278 -7.08 2.43 -25.77
CA PHE A 278 -6.18 2.92 -24.72
C PHE A 278 -4.85 3.36 -25.36
N PRO A 279 -4.47 4.65 -25.30
CA PRO A 279 -3.41 5.19 -26.15
C PRO A 279 -2.00 4.75 -25.73
N VAL A 280 -1.80 4.40 -24.46
CA VAL A 280 -0.47 4.12 -23.87
C VAL A 280 -0.40 2.80 -23.10
N LEU A 281 -1.36 1.89 -23.32
CA LEU A 281 -1.41 0.61 -22.60
C LEU A 281 -0.21 -0.30 -22.96
N GLU A 282 0.51 -0.74 -21.94
CA GLU A 282 1.72 -1.55 -22.02
C GLU A 282 1.54 -2.96 -21.45
N LYS A 283 0.64 -3.14 -20.48
CA LYS A 283 0.34 -4.41 -19.82
C LYS A 283 -1.17 -4.63 -19.75
N LEU A 284 -1.61 -5.81 -20.19
CA LEU A 284 -3.01 -6.23 -20.15
C LEU A 284 -3.10 -7.64 -19.57
N ILE A 285 -3.80 -7.78 -18.44
CA ILE A 285 -4.08 -9.08 -17.81
C ILE A 285 -5.54 -9.45 -18.09
N LEU A 286 -5.75 -10.63 -18.64
CA LEU A 286 -7.04 -11.19 -19.05
C LEU A 286 -7.17 -12.64 -18.55
N ASP A 287 -6.48 -12.97 -17.45
CA ASP A 287 -6.44 -14.33 -16.92
C ASP A 287 -7.86 -14.75 -16.45
N GLY A 288 -8.24 -16.02 -16.66
CA GLY A 288 -9.59 -16.54 -16.37
C GLY A 288 -10.73 -16.03 -17.28
N THR A 289 -10.50 -15.01 -18.11
CA THR A 289 -11.55 -14.37 -18.92
C THR A 289 -12.13 -15.28 -20.02
N ALA A 290 -13.27 -14.86 -20.58
CA ALA A 290 -14.00 -15.60 -21.60
C ALA A 290 -13.39 -15.53 -23.03
N VAL A 291 -12.20 -14.95 -23.20
CA VAL A 291 -11.48 -14.75 -24.46
C VAL A 291 -11.10 -16.07 -25.14
N THR A 292 -11.10 -16.07 -26.48
CA THR A 292 -10.77 -17.20 -27.37
C THR A 292 -9.77 -16.79 -28.47
N ASP A 293 -9.36 -17.74 -29.31
CA ASP A 293 -8.50 -17.53 -30.48
C ASP A 293 -8.99 -16.41 -31.42
N ASP A 294 -10.31 -16.24 -31.59
CA ASP A 294 -10.89 -15.20 -32.45
C ASP A 294 -10.64 -13.79 -31.89
N GLY A 295 -10.62 -13.62 -30.56
CA GLY A 295 -10.33 -12.35 -29.90
C GLY A 295 -8.92 -11.84 -30.13
N LEU A 296 -7.96 -12.73 -30.42
CA LEU A 296 -6.57 -12.37 -30.64
C LEU A 296 -6.36 -11.50 -31.89
N LEU A 297 -7.32 -11.50 -32.82
CA LEU A 297 -7.32 -10.63 -34.00
C LEU A 297 -7.33 -9.14 -33.63
N HIS A 298 -7.89 -8.76 -32.48
CA HIS A 298 -7.96 -7.36 -32.04
C HIS A 298 -6.60 -6.79 -31.57
N PHE A 299 -5.67 -7.64 -31.12
CA PHE A 299 -4.36 -7.24 -30.62
C PHE A 299 -3.43 -6.65 -31.71
N GLN A 300 -3.73 -6.87 -33.00
CA GLN A 300 -2.94 -6.37 -34.14
C GLN A 300 -2.64 -4.86 -34.11
N LYS A 301 -3.49 -4.07 -33.44
CA LYS A 301 -3.36 -2.61 -33.34
C LYS A 301 -2.82 -2.13 -31.99
N MET A 302 -2.62 -3.03 -31.04
CA MET A 302 -2.16 -2.73 -29.69
C MET A 302 -0.64 -2.75 -29.59
N THR A 303 0.04 -2.03 -30.49
CA THR A 303 1.50 -2.11 -30.70
C THR A 303 2.35 -1.58 -29.54
N ASN A 304 1.73 -0.99 -28.51
CA ASN A 304 2.40 -0.52 -27.31
C ASN A 304 2.51 -1.61 -26.21
N LEU A 305 1.82 -2.75 -26.38
CA LEU A 305 1.86 -3.86 -25.43
C LEU A 305 3.25 -4.49 -25.33
N LYS A 306 3.71 -4.64 -24.09
CA LYS A 306 4.94 -5.28 -23.64
C LYS A 306 4.65 -6.56 -22.85
N VAL A 307 3.48 -6.64 -22.22
CA VAL A 307 3.01 -7.82 -21.46
C VAL A 307 1.54 -8.09 -21.73
N VAL A 308 1.22 -9.34 -22.05
CA VAL A 308 -0.15 -9.87 -22.10
C VAL A 308 -0.21 -11.15 -21.27
N SER A 309 -1.22 -11.28 -20.41
CA SER A 309 -1.54 -12.53 -19.74
C SER A 309 -2.92 -13.00 -20.17
N LEU A 310 -3.02 -14.27 -20.56
CA LEU A 310 -4.19 -14.98 -21.07
C LEU A 310 -4.28 -16.39 -20.43
N LYS A 311 -3.79 -16.56 -19.21
CA LYS A 311 -3.84 -17.83 -18.46
C LYS A 311 -5.27 -18.21 -18.16
N SER A 312 -5.57 -19.51 -18.08
CA SER A 312 -6.93 -20.01 -17.79
C SER A 312 -8.04 -19.53 -18.76
N THR A 313 -7.70 -18.86 -19.86
CA THR A 313 -8.64 -18.47 -20.93
C THR A 313 -8.94 -19.65 -21.85
N ARG A 314 -9.69 -19.41 -22.93
CA ARG A 314 -9.92 -20.40 -24.01
C ARG A 314 -9.02 -20.18 -25.23
N VAL A 315 -7.88 -19.52 -25.04
CA VAL A 315 -6.84 -19.36 -26.07
C VAL A 315 -6.03 -20.65 -26.20
N THR A 316 -5.83 -21.12 -27.44
CA THR A 316 -4.98 -22.27 -27.74
C THR A 316 -3.50 -21.88 -27.81
N SER A 317 -2.61 -22.82 -27.48
CA SER A 317 -1.15 -22.61 -27.61
C SER A 317 -0.71 -22.30 -29.05
N GLU A 318 -1.47 -22.75 -30.05
CA GLU A 318 -1.22 -22.41 -31.46
C GLU A 318 -1.57 -20.94 -31.75
N ALA A 319 -2.71 -20.45 -31.26
CA ALA A 319 -3.10 -19.05 -31.40
C ALA A 319 -2.22 -18.11 -30.57
N ALA A 320 -1.81 -18.52 -29.37
CA ALA A 320 -0.80 -17.84 -28.57
C ALA A 320 0.54 -17.70 -29.33
N THR A 321 0.99 -18.78 -29.99
CA THR A 321 2.20 -18.76 -30.83
C THR A 321 2.06 -17.80 -32.03
N LYS A 322 0.89 -17.77 -32.68
CA LYS A 322 0.60 -16.80 -33.76
C LYS A 322 0.64 -15.36 -33.23
N LEU A 323 0.00 -15.09 -32.09
CA LEU A 323 0.01 -13.76 -31.46
C LEU A 323 1.43 -13.34 -31.06
N GLN A 324 2.26 -14.27 -30.57
CA GLN A 324 3.66 -14.00 -30.24
C GLN A 324 4.49 -13.60 -31.47
N GLY A 325 4.18 -14.17 -32.64
CA GLY A 325 4.76 -13.75 -33.93
C GLY A 325 4.23 -12.41 -34.46
N MET A 326 3.01 -12.03 -34.07
CA MET A 326 2.37 -10.74 -34.42
C MET A 326 2.85 -9.59 -33.52
N LEU A 327 3.14 -9.87 -32.24
CA LEU A 327 3.66 -8.93 -31.26
C LEU A 327 5.04 -9.39 -30.73
N PRO A 328 6.11 -9.39 -31.55
CA PRO A 328 7.41 -9.98 -31.20
C PRO A 328 8.18 -9.23 -30.09
N ALA A 329 7.70 -8.06 -29.66
CA ALA A 329 8.23 -7.29 -28.52
C ALA A 329 7.39 -7.43 -27.24
N CYS A 330 6.26 -8.15 -27.30
CA CYS A 330 5.39 -8.41 -26.15
C CYS A 330 5.72 -9.79 -25.57
N THR A 331 5.84 -9.87 -24.25
CA THR A 331 5.83 -11.15 -23.52
C THR A 331 4.39 -11.62 -23.36
N ILE A 332 4.09 -12.87 -23.71
CA ILE A 332 2.74 -13.45 -23.60
C ILE A 332 2.77 -14.63 -22.64
N PHE A 333 1.86 -14.65 -21.67
CA PHE A 333 1.67 -15.76 -20.72
C PHE A 333 0.33 -16.48 -20.99
N THR A 334 0.37 -17.80 -21.16
CA THR A 334 -0.83 -18.63 -21.43
C THR A 334 -0.85 -19.94 -20.63
N GLU A 335 0.05 -20.08 -19.65
CA GLU A 335 0.16 -21.21 -18.71
C GLU A 335 0.11 -20.70 -17.26
#